data_AF-A0AAP2Q7K2-F1
#
_entry.id   AF-A0AAP2Q7K2-F1
#
_cell.length_a   1.000
_cell.length_b   1.000
_cell.length_c   1.000
_cell.angle_alpha   90.00
_cell.angle_beta   90.00
_cell.angle_gamma   90.00
#
_symmetry.space_group_name_H-M   'P 1'
#
loop_
_entity.id
_entity.type
_entity.pdbx_description
1 polymer ?
#
loop_
_entity_poly.entity_id
_entity_poly.type
_entity_poly.pdbx_seq_one_letter_code
_entity_poly.pdbx_strand_id
1 'polypeptide(L)'
;MAGCLLVMGLASCEMKNEILGKEDGSSEMGLLNLGVAVDAKNNDVQTKADANPGTPESIPSVSATGYIVEISNSTGVYKTLTYDPTNASVELPVDSYTMYAHKPGGPTETDPYYGGSTSFAVKKGEATDVTVTCKMENTKIQLVYSTEMQTSFTSWSITVKAGTRSKVLTYSGTEAFAQPSAFYWMLDEGVKEITVSFVGKNKDNKDIRESRVITKPASAESSDWQGGDALAITMKPGTYDPENPNGLQGIEISAEVTWNGIEDSVGVPVVDDDDDEPEGPVDPSEKPAAPTITGDCLGKNNVYTVGDKTYPAIKVDMNVPGKIKDVRVQIETTDAVFRGMLTELGLTVDGGATLIDNKDLGTLFTLPVVGETAYSFSLSDELFGMLANFIGTHTFTMTVFDQCDPSQSKSEDLIVVVTE
;
A
#
# COMPACT_ATOMS: atom_id res chain seq x y z
N MET A 1 -22.64 69.71 7.47
CA MET A 1 -21.78 69.51 6.29
C MET A 1 -20.49 68.88 6.82
N ALA A 2 -20.40 67.55 6.90
CA ALA A 2 -20.10 66.57 5.83
C ALA A 2 -18.60 66.61 5.43
N GLY A 3 -17.86 65.52 5.21
CA GLY A 3 -18.22 64.10 5.00
C GLY A 3 -17.41 63.14 5.90
N CYS A 4 -17.93 61.97 6.26
CA CYS A 4 -18.27 60.77 5.47
C CYS A 4 -17.05 59.88 5.14
N LEU A 5 -16.96 58.80 5.93
CA LEU A 5 -16.27 57.53 5.68
C LEU A 5 -16.60 56.95 4.29
N LEU A 6 -15.69 56.12 3.75
CA LEU A 6 -15.89 54.66 3.69
C LEU A 6 -14.74 53.98 2.93
N VAL A 7 -14.24 52.91 3.54
CA VAL A 7 -13.32 51.92 2.96
C VAL A 7 -14.18 50.85 2.29
N MET A 8 -13.98 50.64 0.99
CA MET A 8 -14.42 49.47 0.22
C MET A 8 -13.15 48.85 -0.36
N GLY A 9 -12.92 47.55 -0.47
CA GLY A 9 -13.73 46.36 -0.26
C GLY A 9 -12.95 45.26 -0.97
N LEU A 10 -12.57 44.21 -0.24
CA LEU A 10 -11.98 43.00 -0.81
C LEU A 10 -13.13 42.12 -1.31
N ALA A 11 -13.20 41.86 -2.62
CA ALA A 11 -13.95 40.76 -3.19
C ALA A 11 -13.24 40.36 -4.49
N SER A 12 -12.38 39.35 -4.40
CA SER A 12 -11.65 38.79 -5.54
C SER A 12 -12.03 37.32 -5.71
N CYS A 13 -12.81 37.06 -6.76
CA CYS A 13 -12.87 35.84 -7.56
C CYS A 13 -13.35 34.52 -6.92
N GLU A 14 -14.67 34.38 -6.78
CA GLU A 14 -15.36 33.09 -6.95
C GLU A 14 -16.58 33.25 -7.87
N MET A 15 -16.38 33.61 -9.14
CA MET A 15 -17.42 33.55 -10.18
C MET A 15 -16.78 33.35 -11.57
N LYS A 16 -15.92 32.33 -11.73
CA LYS A 16 -15.34 32.01 -13.06
C LYS A 16 -16.09 30.89 -13.79
N ASN A 17 -17.02 30.19 -13.15
CA ASN A 17 -17.76 29.09 -13.78
C ASN A 17 -19.16 29.45 -14.31
N GLU A 18 -19.64 30.68 -14.14
CA GLU A 18 -20.99 31.07 -14.63
C GLU A 18 -21.03 31.52 -16.10
N ILE A 19 -19.90 31.67 -16.79
CA ILE A 19 -19.84 32.24 -18.15
C ILE A 19 -19.92 31.19 -19.29
N LEU A 20 -19.90 29.90 -18.99
CA LEU A 20 -20.01 28.83 -19.99
C LEU A 20 -21.29 28.03 -19.74
N GLY A 21 -22.36 28.46 -20.40
CA GLY A 21 -23.70 27.88 -20.29
C GLY A 21 -23.74 26.36 -20.45
N LYS A 22 -23.78 25.67 -19.31
CA LYS A 22 -24.43 24.38 -19.15
C LYS A 22 -25.58 24.59 -18.18
N GLU A 23 -26.75 24.92 -18.71
CA GLU A 23 -27.99 24.67 -17.98
C GLU A 23 -28.14 23.15 -17.90
N ASP A 24 -27.93 22.58 -16.72
CA ASP A 24 -28.46 21.27 -16.31
C ASP A 24 -28.25 21.13 -14.79
N GLY A 25 -29.26 21.57 -14.02
CA GLY A 25 -29.30 21.45 -12.57
C GLY A 25 -30.30 22.44 -11.98
N SER A 26 -31.25 21.96 -11.18
CA SER A 26 -32.24 22.82 -10.51
C SER A 26 -31.55 23.97 -9.76
N SER A 27 -31.95 25.23 -10.00
CA SER A 27 -31.45 26.40 -9.23
C SER A 27 -31.99 26.43 -7.79
N GLU A 28 -32.77 25.43 -7.40
CA GLU A 28 -33.35 25.31 -6.08
C GLU A 28 -32.34 24.65 -5.15
N MET A 29 -32.05 25.31 -4.03
CA MET A 29 -31.09 24.85 -3.02
C MET A 29 -31.80 24.27 -1.80
N GLY A 30 -31.14 23.35 -1.12
CA GLY A 30 -31.48 22.87 0.22
C GLY A 30 -30.25 22.84 1.11
N LEU A 31 -30.45 22.72 2.43
CA LEU A 31 -29.37 22.69 3.40
C LEU A 31 -29.09 21.25 3.83
N LEU A 32 -27.84 20.82 3.76
CA LEU A 32 -27.37 19.56 4.32
C LEU A 32 -26.66 19.85 5.65
N ASN A 33 -27.12 19.23 6.74
CA ASN A 33 -26.35 19.11 7.97
C ASN A 33 -25.72 17.73 7.97
N LEU A 34 -24.40 17.66 7.82
CA LEU A 34 -23.68 16.39 7.76
C LEU A 34 -23.00 16.07 9.09
N GLY A 35 -23.07 14.80 9.48
CA GLY A 35 -22.34 14.23 10.59
C GLY A 35 -21.43 13.11 10.09
N VAL A 36 -20.29 12.94 10.75
CA VAL A 36 -19.42 11.78 10.53
C VAL A 36 -19.13 11.15 11.89
N ALA A 37 -19.40 9.85 11.98
CA ALA A 37 -19.14 9.02 13.14
C ALA A 37 -18.17 7.89 12.74
N VAL A 38 -17.38 7.39 13.69
CA VAL A 38 -16.51 6.23 13.46
C VAL A 38 -16.95 5.08 14.37
N ASP A 39 -17.17 3.91 13.78
CA ASP A 39 -17.35 2.65 14.48
C ASP A 39 -16.02 1.87 14.44
N ALA A 40 -15.31 1.89 15.56
CA ALA A 40 -13.96 1.33 15.69
C ALA A 40 -13.92 -0.01 16.45
N LYS A 41 -15.07 -0.65 16.68
CA LYS A 41 -15.19 -1.86 17.50
C LYS A 41 -14.21 -2.97 17.11
N ASN A 42 -14.13 -3.29 15.82
CA ASN A 42 -13.30 -4.40 15.34
C ASN A 42 -11.79 -4.10 15.37
N ASN A 43 -11.38 -2.89 15.75
CA ASN A 43 -9.97 -2.57 15.87
C ASN A 43 -9.35 -3.07 17.20
N ASP A 44 -10.15 -3.36 18.23
CA ASP A 44 -9.66 -3.75 19.57
C ASP A 44 -9.69 -5.27 19.83
N VAL A 45 -9.60 -6.07 18.78
CA VAL A 45 -9.79 -7.52 18.88
C VAL A 45 -8.56 -8.16 19.52
N GLN A 46 -8.77 -8.71 20.72
CA GLN A 46 -7.82 -9.51 21.48
C GLN A 46 -8.17 -11.00 21.33
N THR A 47 -7.17 -11.88 21.39
CA THR A 47 -7.45 -13.32 21.42
C THR A 47 -8.02 -13.72 22.78
N LYS A 48 -8.85 -14.77 22.83
CA LYS A 48 -9.33 -15.33 24.12
C LYS A 48 -8.21 -15.77 25.07
N ALA A 49 -6.99 -15.99 24.57
CA ALA A 49 -5.82 -16.33 25.37
C ALA A 49 -5.28 -15.14 26.18
N ASP A 50 -5.50 -13.90 25.72
CA ASP A 50 -5.05 -12.66 26.37
C ASP A 50 -6.20 -11.91 27.09
N ALA A 51 -7.44 -12.40 26.98
CA ALA A 51 -8.59 -11.79 27.63
C ALA A 51 -8.52 -11.93 29.15
N ASN A 52 -8.19 -10.85 29.87
CA ASN A 52 -8.33 -10.80 31.32
C ASN A 52 -9.83 -10.73 31.68
N PRO A 53 -10.41 -11.73 32.38
CA PRO A 53 -11.83 -11.72 32.70
C PRO A 53 -12.17 -10.55 33.62
N GLY A 54 -12.90 -9.54 33.13
CA GLY A 54 -13.49 -8.48 33.95
C GLY A 54 -13.01 -7.04 33.68
N THR A 55 -12.16 -6.79 32.68
CA THR A 55 -11.94 -5.42 32.17
C THR A 55 -12.95 -5.11 31.07
N PRO A 56 -13.72 -4.01 31.15
CA PRO A 56 -14.57 -3.57 30.03
C PRO A 56 -13.71 -3.40 28.77
N GLU A 57 -14.16 -3.97 27.65
CA GLU A 57 -13.55 -3.72 26.33
C GLU A 57 -13.54 -2.21 26.08
N SER A 58 -12.36 -1.60 26.04
CA SER A 58 -12.24 -0.17 25.78
C SER A 58 -12.26 0.05 24.27
N ILE A 59 -13.45 0.15 23.68
CA ILE A 59 -13.58 0.51 22.27
C ILE A 59 -12.82 1.83 22.04
N PRO A 60 -11.79 1.86 21.18
CA PRO A 60 -10.99 3.06 20.99
C PRO A 60 -11.86 4.20 20.46
N SER A 61 -11.84 5.35 21.13
CA SER A 61 -12.56 6.53 20.65
C SER A 61 -11.80 7.14 19.47
N VAL A 62 -12.23 6.83 18.24
CA VAL A 62 -11.66 7.41 17.02
C VAL A 62 -12.46 8.66 16.67
N SER A 63 -11.77 9.81 16.61
CA SER A 63 -12.39 11.06 16.15
C SER A 63 -12.45 11.10 14.62
N ALA A 64 -13.60 11.48 14.09
CA ALA A 64 -13.78 11.78 12.67
C ALA A 64 -13.28 13.19 12.28
N THR A 65 -12.95 14.05 13.24
CA THR A 65 -12.47 15.41 12.94
C THR A 65 -11.27 15.36 12.00
N GLY A 66 -11.35 16.12 10.90
CA GLY A 66 -10.33 16.14 9.86
C GLY A 66 -10.54 15.12 8.75
N TYR A 67 -11.56 14.26 8.81
CA TYR A 67 -11.87 13.31 7.72
C TYR A 67 -12.22 14.05 6.43
N ILE A 68 -11.90 13.46 5.30
CA ILE A 68 -12.29 13.98 3.99
C ILE A 68 -13.71 13.49 3.71
N VAL A 69 -14.57 14.40 3.26
CA VAL A 69 -15.96 14.12 2.88
C VAL A 69 -16.15 14.50 1.43
N GLU A 70 -16.50 13.52 0.61
CA GLU A 70 -16.82 13.67 -0.80
C GLU A 70 -18.32 13.51 -0.99
N ILE A 71 -18.96 14.52 -1.56
CA ILE A 71 -20.37 14.53 -1.90
C ILE A 71 -20.46 14.42 -3.41
N SER A 72 -21.07 13.35 -3.89
CA SER A 72 -21.18 13.03 -5.31
C SER A 72 -22.64 12.86 -5.71
N ASN A 73 -22.95 13.08 -6.98
CA ASN A 73 -24.22 12.74 -7.60
C ASN A 73 -23.97 11.96 -8.90
N SER A 74 -25.00 11.80 -9.73
CA SER A 74 -24.89 11.11 -11.02
C SER A 74 -23.87 11.72 -12.01
N THR A 75 -23.46 12.98 -11.79
CA THR A 75 -22.49 13.69 -12.64
C THR A 75 -21.05 13.56 -12.15
N GLY A 76 -20.83 12.97 -10.97
CA GLY A 76 -19.54 12.80 -10.33
C GLY A 76 -19.45 13.51 -8.98
N VAL A 77 -18.21 13.75 -8.52
CA VAL A 77 -17.96 14.47 -7.26
C VAL A 77 -18.38 15.94 -7.42
N TYR A 78 -19.36 16.35 -6.62
CA TYR A 78 -19.88 17.70 -6.57
C TYR A 78 -19.06 18.59 -5.63
N LYS A 79 -18.72 18.08 -4.44
CA LYS A 79 -17.98 18.83 -3.43
C LYS A 79 -17.10 17.91 -2.58
N THR A 80 -15.90 18.38 -2.27
CA THR A 80 -15.01 17.76 -1.29
C THR A 80 -14.74 18.75 -0.16
N LEU A 81 -14.78 18.30 1.09
CA LEU A 81 -14.50 19.12 2.27
C LEU A 81 -13.81 18.32 3.36
N THR A 82 -13.23 19.03 4.33
CA THR A 82 -12.69 18.44 5.55
C THR A 82 -13.73 18.56 6.67
N TYR A 83 -14.07 17.45 7.32
CA TYR A 83 -15.07 17.40 8.36
C TYR A 83 -14.61 18.10 9.64
N ASP A 84 -15.40 19.07 10.08
CA ASP A 84 -15.29 19.72 11.38
C ASP A 84 -16.67 19.66 12.04
N PRO A 85 -16.82 18.98 13.20
CA PRO A 85 -18.10 18.85 13.88
C PRO A 85 -18.70 20.20 14.33
N THR A 86 -17.91 21.28 14.35
CA THR A 86 -18.39 22.62 14.69
C THR A 86 -18.96 23.39 13.49
N ASN A 87 -18.68 22.94 12.26
CA ASN A 87 -19.02 23.64 11.01
C ASN A 87 -19.47 22.66 9.90
N ALA A 88 -20.53 21.89 10.14
CA ALA A 88 -20.92 20.80 9.25
C ALA A 88 -22.25 21.04 8.48
N SER A 89 -22.52 22.29 8.10
CA SER A 89 -23.67 22.63 7.26
C SER A 89 -23.23 23.08 5.87
N VAL A 90 -23.86 22.55 4.82
CA VAL A 90 -23.51 22.79 3.42
C VAL A 90 -24.78 23.01 2.59
N GLU A 91 -24.85 24.08 1.80
CA GLU A 91 -25.91 24.24 0.81
C GLU A 91 -25.59 23.43 -0.46
N LEU A 92 -26.59 22.70 -0.94
CA LEU A 92 -26.52 21.86 -2.13
C LEU A 92 -27.76 22.08 -3.01
N PRO A 93 -27.64 21.98 -4.34
CA PRO A 93 -28.80 21.91 -5.24
C PRO A 93 -29.70 20.73 -4.90
N VAL A 94 -30.99 20.87 -5.19
CA VAL A 94 -31.96 19.77 -5.11
C VAL A 94 -31.57 18.67 -6.07
N ASP A 95 -31.09 17.55 -5.52
CA ASP A 95 -30.69 16.34 -6.23
C ASP A 95 -30.56 15.16 -5.23
N SER A 96 -30.27 13.97 -5.77
CA SER A 96 -29.84 12.80 -5.00
C SER A 96 -28.32 12.70 -4.98
N TYR A 97 -27.75 12.51 -3.80
CA TYR A 97 -26.31 12.47 -3.58
C TYR A 97 -25.90 11.21 -2.81
N THR A 98 -24.62 10.88 -2.94
CA THR A 98 -23.90 9.95 -2.07
C THR A 98 -22.77 10.71 -1.38
N MET A 99 -22.77 10.65 -0.04
CA MET A 99 -21.68 11.17 0.78
C MET A 99 -20.75 10.02 1.16
N TYR A 100 -19.48 10.13 0.82
CA TYR A 100 -18.41 9.24 1.26
C TYR A 100 -17.49 10.00 2.20
N ALA A 101 -17.29 9.52 3.42
CA ALA A 101 -16.38 10.11 4.39
C ALA A 101 -15.27 9.12 4.71
N HIS A 102 -14.03 9.58 4.75
CA HIS A 102 -12.89 8.69 4.98
C HIS A 102 -11.72 9.40 5.67
N LYS A 103 -10.85 8.60 6.31
CA LYS A 103 -9.61 9.06 6.93
C LYS A 103 -8.71 9.71 5.88
N PRO A 104 -8.05 10.84 6.18
CA PRO A 104 -7.11 11.47 5.25
C PRO A 104 -5.95 10.55 4.89
N GLY A 105 -5.48 10.67 3.65
CA GLY A 105 -4.49 9.79 3.05
C GLY A 105 -5.09 8.50 2.50
N GLY A 106 -4.23 7.63 1.98
CA GLY A 106 -4.61 6.28 1.55
C GLY A 106 -4.48 5.25 2.67
N PRO A 107 -5.00 4.03 2.48
CA PRO A 107 -4.81 2.91 3.41
C PRO A 107 -3.31 2.57 3.51
N THR A 108 -2.85 2.26 4.72
CA THR A 108 -1.48 1.79 4.99
C THR A 108 -1.53 0.39 5.61
N GLU A 109 -0.37 -0.27 5.70
CA GLU A 109 -0.28 -1.55 6.40
C GLU A 109 -0.10 -1.44 7.92
N THR A 110 0.06 -0.23 8.45
CA THR A 110 0.40 0.01 9.86
C THR A 110 -0.79 0.47 10.68
N ASP A 111 -1.80 1.04 10.04
CA ASP A 111 -2.91 1.71 10.70
C ASP A 111 -4.26 1.31 10.10
N PRO A 112 -5.33 1.27 10.91
CA PRO A 112 -6.68 1.09 10.40
C PRO A 112 -7.07 2.25 9.48
N TYR A 113 -7.73 1.91 8.38
CA TYR A 113 -8.29 2.87 7.44
C TYR A 113 -9.80 2.90 7.58
N TYR A 114 -10.36 4.05 7.93
CA TYR A 114 -11.79 4.19 8.17
C TYR A 114 -12.45 4.94 7.01
N GLY A 115 -13.54 4.39 6.50
CA GLY A 115 -14.36 5.00 5.47
C GLY A 115 -15.81 4.54 5.56
N GLY A 116 -16.71 5.26 4.92
CA GLY A 116 -18.13 4.91 4.89
C GLY A 116 -18.91 5.79 3.94
N SER A 117 -20.01 5.26 3.41
CA SER A 117 -20.87 5.97 2.47
C SER A 117 -22.34 5.91 2.87
N THR A 118 -23.06 7.02 2.68
CA THR A 118 -24.52 7.11 2.85
C THR A 118 -25.12 7.91 1.69
N SER A 119 -26.20 7.40 1.10
CA SER A 119 -26.98 8.11 0.09
C SER A 119 -28.14 8.90 0.71
N PHE A 120 -28.43 10.08 0.15
CA PHE A 120 -29.46 10.99 0.63
C PHE A 120 -30.02 11.86 -0.51
N ALA A 121 -31.11 12.56 -0.26
CA ALA A 121 -31.69 13.50 -1.23
C ALA A 121 -31.92 14.86 -0.57
N VAL A 122 -31.54 15.92 -1.29
CA VAL A 122 -31.72 17.31 -0.86
C VAL A 122 -33.02 17.83 -1.44
N LYS A 123 -33.84 18.48 -0.61
CA LYS A 123 -35.14 19.06 -1.01
C LYS A 123 -35.12 20.57 -0.87
N LYS A 124 -35.93 21.24 -1.70
CA LYS A 124 -35.99 22.70 -1.76
C LYS A 124 -36.37 23.29 -0.41
N GLY A 125 -35.50 24.17 0.12
CA GLY A 125 -35.77 24.95 1.33
C GLY A 125 -35.92 24.11 2.61
N GLU A 126 -35.57 22.82 2.58
CA GLU A 126 -35.58 21.93 3.74
C GLU A 126 -34.14 21.68 4.22
N ALA A 127 -33.99 21.52 5.53
CA ALA A 127 -32.76 20.99 6.12
C ALA A 127 -32.80 19.46 6.08
N THR A 128 -31.72 18.84 5.60
CA THR A 128 -31.54 17.40 5.54
C THR A 128 -30.40 17.02 6.48
N ASP A 129 -30.69 16.25 7.52
CA ASP A 129 -29.68 15.76 8.45
C ASP A 129 -29.18 14.37 8.00
N VAL A 130 -27.89 14.23 7.75
CA VAL A 130 -27.28 12.98 7.28
C VAL A 130 -26.06 12.68 8.12
N THR A 131 -25.95 11.45 8.64
CA THR A 131 -24.73 10.98 9.29
C THR A 131 -24.13 9.82 8.50
N VAL A 132 -22.84 9.91 8.20
CA VAL A 132 -22.05 8.78 7.69
C VAL A 132 -21.38 8.09 8.87
N THR A 133 -21.57 6.79 8.97
CA THR A 133 -20.85 5.94 9.94
C THR A 133 -19.69 5.28 9.21
N CYS A 134 -18.48 5.78 9.44
CA CYS A 134 -17.25 5.18 8.94
C CYS A 134 -16.92 3.91 9.73
N LYS A 135 -16.59 2.85 9.01
CA LYS A 135 -16.10 1.59 9.56
C LYS A 135 -14.71 1.32 9.01
N MET A 136 -14.00 0.38 9.60
CA MET A 136 -12.70 -0.03 9.09
C MET A 136 -12.91 -0.67 7.70
N GLU A 137 -12.19 -0.17 6.69
CA GLU A 137 -12.27 -0.64 5.31
C GLU A 137 -11.12 -1.59 4.96
N ASN A 138 -10.03 -1.62 5.74
CA ASN A 138 -9.01 -2.64 5.62
C ASN A 138 -9.28 -3.83 6.54
N THR A 139 -8.69 -4.98 6.23
CA THR A 139 -8.69 -6.17 7.07
C THR A 139 -7.52 -6.10 8.04
N LYS A 140 -7.77 -6.23 9.33
CA LYS A 140 -6.73 -6.30 10.37
C LYS A 140 -6.25 -7.75 10.53
N ILE A 141 -4.94 -7.97 10.52
CA ILE A 141 -4.33 -9.27 10.78
C ILE A 141 -3.31 -9.11 11.91
N GLN A 142 -3.47 -9.91 12.97
CA GLN A 142 -2.61 -9.92 14.15
C GLN A 142 -2.09 -11.32 14.40
N LEU A 143 -0.78 -11.50 14.47
CA LEU A 143 -0.18 -12.76 14.92
C LEU A 143 0.09 -12.70 16.42
N VAL A 144 -0.15 -13.78 17.14
CA VAL A 144 0.13 -13.88 18.56
C VAL A 144 1.01 -15.10 18.78
N TYR A 145 2.25 -14.85 19.18
CA TYR A 145 3.19 -15.91 19.50
C TYR A 145 3.00 -16.29 20.97
N SER A 146 2.85 -17.58 21.27
CA SER A 146 2.94 -17.98 22.68
C SER A 146 4.33 -17.69 23.24
N THR A 147 4.40 -17.48 24.56
CA THR A 147 5.67 -17.30 25.26
C THR A 147 6.59 -18.53 25.13
N GLU A 148 6.02 -19.70 24.84
CA GLU A 148 6.75 -20.96 24.63
C GLU A 148 7.43 -21.05 23.26
N MET A 149 7.08 -20.20 22.29
CA MET A 149 7.73 -20.20 20.97
C MET A 149 9.25 -20.02 21.08
N GLN A 150 9.71 -19.12 21.96
CA GLN A 150 11.15 -18.85 22.14
C GLN A 150 11.91 -19.98 22.83
N THR A 151 11.24 -20.71 23.72
CA THR A 151 11.85 -21.87 24.38
C THR A 151 11.94 -23.07 23.45
N SER A 152 11.09 -23.10 22.41
CA SER A 152 10.94 -24.23 21.49
C SER A 152 11.74 -24.07 20.20
N PHE A 153 11.92 -22.83 19.74
CA PHE A 153 12.64 -22.50 18.49
C PHE A 153 13.86 -21.61 18.74
N THR A 154 14.84 -21.68 17.85
CA THR A 154 16.02 -20.80 17.80
C THR A 154 15.79 -19.63 16.85
N SER A 155 15.08 -19.87 15.76
CA SER A 155 14.70 -18.87 14.76
C SER A 155 13.45 -19.34 14.02
N TRP A 156 12.72 -18.40 13.44
CA TRP A 156 11.62 -18.70 12.53
C TRP A 156 11.35 -17.57 11.53
N SER A 157 10.68 -17.93 10.45
CA SER A 157 10.10 -17.05 9.44
C SER A 157 8.65 -17.47 9.23
N ILE A 158 7.75 -16.50 9.26
CA ILE A 158 6.32 -16.70 9.03
C ILE A 158 5.93 -15.86 7.83
N THR A 159 5.37 -16.50 6.82
CA THR A 159 4.81 -15.83 5.64
C THR A 159 3.30 -15.88 5.70
N VAL A 160 2.66 -14.72 5.65
CA VAL A 160 1.20 -14.60 5.48
C VAL A 160 0.93 -14.16 4.05
N LYS A 161 0.02 -14.82 3.34
CA LYS A 161 -0.41 -14.47 1.98
C LYS A 161 -1.92 -14.34 1.90
N ALA A 162 -2.40 -13.37 1.13
CA ALA A 162 -3.82 -13.19 0.84
C ALA A 162 -3.98 -12.50 -0.53
N GLY A 163 -4.49 -13.24 -1.52
CA GLY A 163 -4.53 -12.74 -2.91
C GLY A 163 -3.13 -12.35 -3.41
N THR A 164 -2.96 -11.10 -3.84
CA THR A 164 -1.67 -10.54 -4.31
C THR A 164 -0.77 -10.06 -3.17
N ARG A 165 -1.27 -10.01 -1.93
CA ARG A 165 -0.53 -9.52 -0.76
C ARG A 165 0.31 -10.62 -0.12
N SER A 166 1.49 -10.26 0.35
CA SER A 166 2.40 -11.15 1.08
C SER A 166 3.17 -10.36 2.15
N LYS A 167 3.31 -10.92 3.34
CA LYS A 167 4.12 -10.35 4.43
C LYS A 167 4.92 -11.42 5.13
N VAL A 168 6.19 -11.13 5.38
CA VAL A 168 7.12 -12.01 6.08
C VAL A 168 7.46 -11.40 7.43
N LEU A 169 7.35 -12.21 8.49
CA LEU A 169 7.69 -11.87 9.87
C LEU A 169 8.76 -12.84 10.35
N THR A 170 9.93 -12.32 10.72
CA THR A 170 11.09 -13.13 11.09
C THR A 170 11.47 -12.93 12.55
N TYR A 171 12.04 -13.97 13.15
CA TYR A 171 12.74 -13.91 14.42
C TYR A 171 14.08 -14.64 14.29
N SER A 172 15.16 -13.92 14.55
CA SER A 172 16.53 -14.41 14.37
C SER A 172 17.12 -15.12 15.60
N GLY A 173 16.45 -15.04 16.77
CA GLY A 173 17.00 -15.55 18.03
C GLY A 173 18.00 -14.61 18.73
N THR A 174 18.40 -13.52 18.07
CA THR A 174 19.40 -12.57 18.60
C THR A 174 18.77 -11.32 19.22
N GLU A 175 17.54 -11.02 18.81
CA GLU A 175 16.76 -9.87 19.27
C GLU A 175 15.87 -10.21 20.47
N ALA A 176 15.49 -9.18 21.24
CA ALA A 176 14.54 -9.35 22.34
C ALA A 176 13.18 -9.79 21.78
N PHE A 177 12.48 -10.65 22.52
CA PHE A 177 11.13 -11.05 22.15
C PHE A 177 10.22 -9.84 22.04
N ALA A 178 9.47 -9.77 20.96
CA ALA A 178 8.34 -8.87 20.82
C ALA A 178 7.20 -9.61 20.14
N GLN A 179 5.97 -9.36 20.60
CA GLN A 179 4.80 -9.71 19.81
C GLN A 179 4.83 -8.89 18.51
N PRO A 180 4.51 -9.50 17.36
CA PRO A 180 4.46 -8.75 16.12
C PRO A 180 3.33 -7.71 16.21
N SER A 181 3.52 -6.54 15.61
CA SER A 181 2.43 -5.58 15.48
C SER A 181 1.38 -6.10 14.50
N ALA A 182 0.12 -5.74 14.74
CA ALA A 182 -0.93 -5.92 13.73
C ALA A 182 -0.51 -5.25 12.42
N PHE A 183 -0.98 -5.81 11.32
CA PHE A 183 -0.91 -5.16 10.02
C PHE A 183 -2.27 -5.19 9.35
N TYR A 184 -2.42 -4.31 8.37
CA TYR A 184 -3.71 -4.06 7.73
C TYR A 184 -3.59 -4.20 6.22
N TRP A 185 -4.53 -4.90 5.60
CA TRP A 185 -4.55 -5.06 4.15
C TRP A 185 -5.86 -4.58 3.56
N MET A 186 -5.74 -3.81 2.47
CA MET A 186 -6.85 -3.63 1.55
C MET A 186 -6.82 -4.81 0.58
N LEU A 187 -7.71 -5.78 0.80
CA LEU A 187 -7.80 -6.99 -0.01
C LEU A 187 -8.72 -6.74 -1.22
N ASP A 188 -8.34 -7.35 -2.34
CA ASP A 188 -9.18 -7.34 -3.54
C ASP A 188 -10.46 -8.16 -3.32
N GLU A 189 -11.51 -7.85 -4.06
CA GLU A 189 -12.76 -8.62 -4.03
C GLU A 189 -12.51 -10.09 -4.42
N GLY A 190 -13.16 -11.02 -3.72
CA GLY A 190 -13.05 -12.45 -3.99
C GLY A 190 -11.89 -13.18 -3.29
N VAL A 191 -11.09 -12.51 -2.45
CA VAL A 191 -10.08 -13.17 -1.61
C VAL A 191 -10.77 -13.98 -0.50
N LYS A 192 -10.70 -15.30 -0.59
CA LYS A 192 -11.38 -16.24 0.35
C LYS A 192 -10.45 -16.91 1.35
N GLU A 193 -9.16 -16.91 1.05
CA GLU A 193 -8.15 -17.69 1.75
C GLU A 193 -7.01 -16.78 2.19
N ILE A 194 -6.56 -17.00 3.43
CA ILE A 194 -5.32 -16.46 3.97
C ILE A 194 -4.42 -17.64 4.28
N THR A 195 -3.28 -17.74 3.61
CA THR A 195 -2.30 -18.80 3.83
C THR A 195 -1.25 -18.32 4.81
N VAL A 196 -0.92 -19.17 5.79
CA VAL A 196 0.11 -18.91 6.80
C VAL A 196 1.13 -20.05 6.74
N SER A 197 2.33 -19.72 6.30
CA SER A 197 3.44 -20.66 6.21
C SER A 197 4.47 -20.36 7.29
N PHE A 198 4.77 -21.34 8.13
CA PHE A 198 5.78 -21.29 9.18
C PHE A 198 7.00 -22.10 8.77
N VAL A 199 8.18 -21.52 8.94
CA VAL A 199 9.45 -22.21 8.80
C VAL A 199 10.35 -21.83 9.97
N GLY A 200 10.78 -22.80 10.78
CA GLY A 200 11.59 -22.53 11.96
C GLY A 200 12.58 -23.63 12.30
N LYS A 201 13.60 -23.28 13.09
CA LYS A 201 14.59 -24.22 13.60
C LYS A 201 14.34 -24.50 15.07
N ASN A 202 14.08 -25.75 15.43
CA ASN A 202 13.89 -26.13 16.83
C ASN A 202 15.24 -26.12 17.60
N LYS A 203 15.24 -26.45 18.90
CA LYS A 203 16.47 -26.47 19.72
C LYS A 203 17.49 -27.56 19.35
N ASP A 204 17.07 -28.58 18.60
CA ASP A 204 17.96 -29.59 18.02
C ASP A 204 18.48 -29.20 16.62
N ASN A 205 18.24 -27.94 16.20
CA ASN A 205 18.62 -27.42 14.89
C ASN A 205 17.98 -28.20 13.72
N LYS A 206 16.80 -28.80 13.96
CA LYS A 206 15.96 -29.42 12.94
C LYS A 206 14.99 -28.38 12.37
N ASP A 207 14.85 -28.39 11.05
CA ASP A 207 13.85 -27.59 10.36
C ASP A 207 12.45 -28.15 10.63
N ILE A 208 11.53 -27.25 10.98
CA ILE A 208 10.09 -27.47 11.12
C ILE A 208 9.41 -26.56 10.11
N ARG A 209 8.50 -27.15 9.31
CA ARG A 209 7.80 -26.47 8.22
C ARG A 209 6.34 -26.86 8.25
N GLU A 210 5.46 -25.87 8.28
CA GLU A 210 4.03 -26.09 8.19
C GLU A 210 3.39 -24.98 7.37
N SER A 211 2.36 -25.29 6.59
CA SER A 211 1.50 -24.31 5.94
C SER A 211 0.06 -24.61 6.26
N ARG A 212 -0.71 -23.56 6.52
CA ARG A 212 -2.13 -23.64 6.86
C ARG A 212 -2.93 -22.65 6.04
N VAL A 213 -4.10 -23.09 5.58
CA VAL A 213 -5.09 -22.22 4.96
C VAL A 213 -6.15 -21.83 5.98
N ILE A 214 -6.45 -20.53 6.04
CA ILE A 214 -7.46 -19.94 6.91
C ILE A 214 -8.58 -19.37 6.05
N THR A 215 -9.81 -19.85 6.28
CA THR A 215 -11.03 -19.37 5.61
C THR A 215 -12.00 -18.75 6.61
N LYS A 216 -12.93 -17.91 6.17
CA LYS A 216 -13.99 -17.43 7.05
C LYS A 216 -14.90 -18.56 7.54
N PRO A 217 -15.44 -18.47 8.77
CA PRO A 217 -16.34 -19.48 9.28
C PRO A 217 -17.65 -19.50 8.48
N ALA A 218 -18.30 -20.66 8.37
CA ALA A 218 -19.55 -20.79 7.63
C ALA A 218 -20.71 -19.91 8.16
N SER A 219 -20.58 -19.37 9.37
CA SER A 219 -21.51 -18.41 9.97
C SER A 219 -21.31 -16.97 9.54
N ALA A 220 -20.23 -16.65 8.80
CA ALA A 220 -20.00 -15.32 8.27
C ALA A 220 -20.98 -14.99 7.14
N GLU A 221 -21.31 -13.71 6.99
CA GLU A 221 -22.23 -13.23 5.94
C GLU A 221 -21.68 -13.42 4.52
N SER A 222 -20.35 -13.52 4.42
CA SER A 222 -19.59 -13.70 3.18
C SER A 222 -18.44 -14.67 3.41
N SER A 223 -18.09 -15.43 2.38
CA SER A 223 -16.87 -16.24 2.35
C SER A 223 -15.60 -15.40 2.18
N ASP A 224 -15.75 -14.17 1.70
CA ASP A 224 -14.63 -13.33 1.30
C ASP A 224 -14.12 -12.54 2.51
N TRP A 225 -12.81 -12.42 2.61
CA TRP A 225 -12.13 -11.49 3.50
C TRP A 225 -12.35 -10.07 3.01
N GLN A 226 -12.89 -9.24 3.88
CA GLN A 226 -13.38 -7.90 3.54
C GLN A 226 -12.91 -6.87 4.57
N GLY A 227 -13.07 -5.61 4.19
CA GLY A 227 -12.87 -4.48 5.09
C GLY A 227 -13.66 -4.62 6.39
N GLY A 228 -12.98 -4.40 7.51
CA GLY A 228 -13.58 -4.49 8.83
C GLY A 228 -13.50 -5.87 9.46
N ASP A 229 -13.05 -6.89 8.73
CA ASP A 229 -12.64 -8.15 9.34
C ASP A 229 -11.36 -7.94 10.17
N ALA A 230 -11.33 -8.56 11.34
CA ALA A 230 -10.15 -8.58 12.20
C ALA A 230 -9.82 -10.02 12.58
N LEU A 231 -8.74 -10.52 11.98
CA LEU A 231 -8.22 -11.87 12.12
C LEU A 231 -7.06 -11.90 13.12
N ALA A 232 -7.18 -12.72 14.15
CA ALA A 232 -6.11 -13.04 15.08
C ALA A 232 -5.64 -14.47 14.86
N ILE A 233 -4.33 -14.66 14.64
CA ILE A 233 -3.69 -15.95 14.37
C ILE A 233 -2.76 -16.26 15.55
N THR A 234 -3.08 -17.28 16.33
CA THR A 234 -2.28 -17.71 17.47
C THR A 234 -1.37 -18.87 17.08
N MET A 235 -0.11 -18.77 17.45
CA MET A 235 0.93 -19.75 17.15
C MET A 235 1.54 -20.30 18.43
N LYS A 236 1.59 -21.62 18.55
CA LYS A 236 2.17 -22.33 19.70
C LYS A 236 3.05 -23.48 19.24
N PRO A 237 4.07 -23.87 20.00
CA PRO A 237 4.78 -25.11 19.74
C PRO A 237 3.81 -26.29 19.66
N GLY A 238 4.01 -27.17 18.68
CA GLY A 238 3.26 -28.42 18.57
C GLY A 238 3.70 -29.46 19.61
N THR A 239 3.41 -30.72 19.33
CA THR A 239 3.75 -31.83 20.23
C THR A 239 5.25 -32.09 20.29
N TYR A 240 5.74 -32.33 21.50
CA TYR A 240 7.09 -32.80 21.76
C TYR A 240 7.17 -34.32 21.70
N ASP A 241 8.29 -34.84 21.19
CA ASP A 241 8.66 -36.24 21.35
C ASP A 241 8.78 -36.57 22.85
N PRO A 242 8.02 -37.55 23.38
CA PRO A 242 8.08 -37.93 24.78
C PRO A 242 9.48 -38.38 25.24
N GLU A 243 10.32 -38.87 24.32
CA GLU A 243 11.66 -39.36 24.61
C GLU A 243 12.75 -38.28 24.43
N ASN A 244 12.43 -37.12 23.86
CA ASN A 244 13.36 -36.01 23.64
C ASN A 244 12.73 -34.65 23.99
N PRO A 245 13.17 -33.97 25.08
CA PRO A 245 12.63 -32.68 25.51
C PRO A 245 12.84 -31.54 24.51
N ASN A 246 13.75 -31.69 23.53
CA ASN A 246 13.93 -30.75 22.41
C ASN A 246 13.29 -31.23 21.10
N GLY A 247 12.70 -32.43 21.10
CA GLY A 247 12.16 -33.13 19.94
C GLY A 247 10.80 -32.59 19.49
N LEU A 248 10.66 -31.27 19.40
CA LEU A 248 9.48 -30.62 18.87
C LEU A 248 9.25 -31.05 17.41
N GLN A 249 8.03 -31.47 17.09
CA GLN A 249 7.70 -32.04 15.78
C GLN A 249 6.93 -31.10 14.85
N GLY A 250 6.43 -29.96 15.35
CA GLY A 250 5.55 -29.07 14.60
C GLY A 250 5.19 -27.78 15.33
N ILE A 251 4.20 -27.08 14.80
CA ILE A 251 3.57 -25.88 15.36
C ILE A 251 2.04 -26.07 15.35
N GLU A 252 1.37 -25.58 16.40
CA GLU A 252 -0.08 -25.46 16.42
C GLU A 252 -0.46 -24.04 15.97
N ILE A 253 -1.28 -23.95 14.92
CA ILE A 253 -1.85 -22.70 14.43
C ILE A 253 -3.35 -22.73 14.67
N SER A 254 -3.84 -21.73 15.38
CA SER A 254 -5.27 -21.50 15.58
C SER A 254 -5.60 -20.07 15.19
N ALA A 255 -6.84 -19.80 14.82
CA ALA A 255 -7.25 -18.46 14.46
C ALA A 255 -8.68 -18.16 14.92
N GLU A 256 -8.91 -16.88 15.18
CA GLU A 256 -10.22 -16.32 15.52
C GLU A 256 -10.45 -15.07 14.70
N VAL A 257 -11.69 -14.83 14.28
CA VAL A 257 -12.08 -13.64 13.54
C VAL A 257 -13.25 -12.94 14.20
N THR A 258 -13.26 -11.63 14.08
CA THR A 258 -14.39 -10.76 14.40
C THR A 258 -14.71 -9.90 13.18
N TRP A 259 -15.97 -9.52 13.05
CA TRP A 259 -16.45 -8.69 11.95
C TRP A 259 -17.65 -7.87 12.41
N ASN A 260 -18.08 -6.93 11.57
CA ASN A 260 -19.16 -6.02 11.90
C ASN A 260 -20.45 -6.79 12.22
N GLY A 261 -21.01 -6.54 13.41
CA GLY A 261 -22.27 -7.14 13.86
C GLY A 261 -22.14 -8.35 14.77
N ILE A 262 -20.91 -8.80 15.08
CA ILE A 262 -20.66 -9.85 16.08
C ILE A 262 -19.78 -9.30 17.20
N GLU A 263 -20.22 -9.51 18.44
CA GLU A 263 -19.51 -9.04 19.64
C GLU A 263 -18.41 -10.01 20.09
N ASP A 264 -18.61 -11.33 19.92
CA ASP A 264 -17.64 -12.35 20.34
C ASP A 264 -16.76 -12.85 19.17
N SER A 265 -15.48 -13.14 19.45
CA SER A 265 -14.61 -13.80 18.48
C SER A 265 -15.09 -15.21 18.13
N VAL A 266 -15.11 -15.52 16.82
CA VAL A 266 -15.51 -16.83 16.30
C VAL A 266 -14.26 -17.57 15.81
N GLY A 267 -14.12 -18.83 16.23
CA GLY A 267 -13.04 -19.69 15.74
C GLY A 267 -13.18 -19.94 14.25
N VAL A 268 -12.07 -19.89 13.52
CA VAL A 268 -12.06 -20.08 12.07
C VAL A 268 -11.51 -21.45 11.69
N PRO A 269 -11.97 -22.04 10.57
CA PRO A 269 -11.35 -23.23 10.01
C PRO A 269 -9.88 -22.95 9.68
N VAL A 270 -9.01 -23.82 10.20
CA VAL A 270 -7.58 -23.88 9.87
C VAL A 270 -7.33 -25.30 9.40
N VAL A 271 -6.91 -25.45 8.15
CA VAL A 271 -6.63 -26.75 7.53
C VAL A 271 -5.19 -26.80 7.03
N ASP A 272 -4.64 -28.01 6.92
CA ASP A 272 -3.36 -28.22 6.22
C ASP A 272 -3.47 -27.69 4.79
N ASP A 273 -2.42 -27.01 4.36
CA ASP A 273 -2.26 -26.59 2.98
C ASP A 273 -1.65 -27.76 2.19
N ASP A 274 -2.50 -28.51 1.50
CA ASP A 274 -2.10 -29.71 0.75
C ASP A 274 -1.32 -29.38 -0.53
N ASP A 275 -1.26 -28.10 -0.92
CA ASP A 275 -0.82 -27.69 -2.26
C ASP A 275 0.68 -27.33 -2.38
N ASP A 276 1.48 -27.27 -1.30
CA ASP A 276 2.96 -27.31 -1.35
C ASP A 276 3.59 -27.35 0.06
N GLU A 277 4.62 -28.18 0.27
CA GLU A 277 5.45 -28.09 1.48
C GLU A 277 6.18 -26.74 1.48
N PRO A 278 6.20 -25.97 2.60
CA PRO A 278 6.89 -24.70 2.62
C PRO A 278 8.33 -24.82 2.10
N GLU A 279 8.68 -23.92 1.17
CA GLU A 279 10.07 -23.69 0.75
C GLU A 279 11.00 -23.59 1.99
N GLY A 280 12.28 -23.88 1.79
CA GLY A 280 13.22 -23.94 2.91
C GLY A 280 13.31 -22.69 3.75
N PRO A 281 13.84 -22.78 4.98
CA PRO A 281 14.09 -21.59 5.77
C PRO A 281 14.92 -20.68 4.89
N VAL A 282 14.33 -19.57 4.46
CA VAL A 282 15.13 -18.37 4.28
C VAL A 282 15.70 -18.13 5.66
N ASP A 283 16.99 -18.39 5.80
CA ASP A 283 17.71 -18.06 7.00
C ASP A 283 17.38 -16.58 7.29
N PRO A 284 16.86 -16.22 8.48
CA PRO A 284 16.61 -14.81 8.79
C PRO A 284 17.91 -13.98 8.82
N SER A 285 19.08 -14.61 8.70
CA SER A 285 20.37 -14.01 8.39
C SER A 285 20.80 -14.08 6.92
N GLU A 286 20.12 -14.86 6.07
CA GLU A 286 20.23 -14.76 4.61
C GLU A 286 19.52 -13.49 4.15
N LYS A 287 20.34 -12.45 4.06
CA LYS A 287 20.08 -11.24 3.29
C LYS A 287 19.39 -11.62 1.96
N PRO A 288 18.30 -10.93 1.58
CA PRO A 288 17.66 -11.15 0.29
C PRO A 288 18.69 -11.20 -0.84
N ALA A 289 18.43 -12.02 -1.85
CA ALA A 289 19.31 -12.10 -3.00
C ALA A 289 19.55 -10.70 -3.56
N ALA A 290 20.79 -10.41 -3.96
CA ALA A 290 21.17 -9.10 -4.42
C ALA A 290 20.31 -8.67 -5.62
N PRO A 291 20.07 -7.35 -5.77
CA PRO A 291 19.34 -6.85 -6.93
C PRO A 291 19.97 -7.32 -8.24
N THR A 292 19.12 -7.57 -9.23
CA THR A 292 19.54 -7.96 -10.57
C THR A 292 18.98 -6.97 -11.58
N ILE A 293 19.76 -6.71 -12.63
CA ILE A 293 19.35 -5.91 -13.78
C ILE A 293 19.59 -6.78 -15.02
N THR A 294 18.57 -6.94 -15.84
CA THR A 294 18.59 -7.82 -17.01
C THR A 294 17.89 -7.17 -18.19
N GLY A 295 18.29 -7.53 -19.40
CA GLY A 295 17.65 -7.04 -20.60
C GLY A 295 18.50 -7.40 -21.81
N ASP A 296 17.85 -7.82 -22.90
CA ASP A 296 18.56 -8.19 -24.13
C ASP A 296 19.35 -7.02 -24.71
N CYS A 297 18.96 -5.78 -24.38
CA CYS A 297 19.62 -4.55 -24.80
C CYS A 297 20.92 -4.22 -24.06
N LEU A 298 21.23 -4.90 -22.94
CA LEU A 298 22.43 -4.65 -22.14
C LEU A 298 23.68 -5.29 -22.77
N GLY A 299 24.85 -4.70 -22.50
CA GLY A 299 26.15 -5.23 -22.96
C GLY A 299 26.39 -5.16 -24.47
N LYS A 300 25.55 -4.44 -25.22
CA LYS A 300 25.70 -4.23 -26.67
C LYS A 300 25.36 -2.79 -27.07
N ASN A 301 25.80 -2.41 -28.26
CA ASN A 301 25.45 -1.11 -28.85
C ASN A 301 24.05 -1.20 -29.47
N ASN A 302 23.07 -0.50 -28.90
CA ASN A 302 21.74 -0.37 -29.48
C ASN A 302 21.76 0.78 -30.49
N VAL A 303 21.90 0.44 -31.77
CA VAL A 303 22.08 1.42 -32.84
C VAL A 303 20.72 1.97 -33.29
N TYR A 304 20.60 3.28 -33.36
CA TYR A 304 19.47 4.01 -33.91
C TYR A 304 19.95 4.92 -35.05
N THR A 305 19.43 4.70 -36.25
CA THR A 305 19.74 5.53 -37.43
C THR A 305 18.71 6.63 -37.56
N VAL A 306 19.15 7.88 -37.73
CA VAL A 306 18.25 9.01 -37.90
C VAL A 306 17.39 8.83 -39.16
N GLY A 307 16.08 8.94 -38.99
CA GLY A 307 15.10 8.75 -40.07
C GLY A 307 14.49 7.35 -40.14
N ASP A 308 14.98 6.39 -39.35
CA ASP A 308 14.31 5.10 -39.18
C ASP A 308 12.94 5.29 -38.50
N LYS A 309 11.95 4.50 -38.94
CA LYS A 309 10.58 4.53 -38.38
C LYS A 309 10.40 3.56 -37.20
N THR A 310 11.45 2.83 -36.85
CA THR A 310 11.44 1.79 -35.82
C THR A 310 12.63 1.98 -34.91
N TYR A 311 12.37 2.14 -33.62
CA TYR A 311 13.43 2.30 -32.62
C TYR A 311 13.93 0.96 -32.10
N PRO A 312 15.17 0.90 -31.57
CA PRO A 312 15.62 -0.26 -30.81
C PRO A 312 14.67 -0.57 -29.68
N ALA A 313 14.29 -1.84 -29.52
CA ALA A 313 13.47 -2.28 -28.40
C ALA A 313 14.31 -2.23 -27.11
N ILE A 314 14.06 -1.22 -26.27
CA ILE A 314 14.72 -1.07 -24.98
C ILE A 314 13.76 -1.44 -23.87
N LYS A 315 14.10 -2.56 -23.23
CA LYS A 315 13.45 -3.02 -22.00
C LYS A 315 14.54 -3.57 -21.09
N VAL A 316 14.67 -2.95 -19.92
CA VAL A 316 15.59 -3.38 -18.87
C VAL A 316 14.78 -3.65 -17.61
N ASP A 317 14.75 -4.91 -17.21
CA ASP A 317 14.02 -5.40 -16.06
C ASP A 317 14.95 -5.46 -14.85
N MET A 318 14.53 -4.82 -13.76
CA MET A 318 15.19 -4.85 -12.47
C MET A 318 14.36 -5.68 -11.50
N ASN A 319 14.99 -6.68 -10.86
CA ASN A 319 14.39 -7.47 -9.80
C ASN A 319 15.15 -7.25 -8.50
N VAL A 320 14.42 -6.84 -7.46
CA VAL A 320 14.93 -6.37 -6.17
C VAL A 320 14.24 -7.14 -5.05
N PRO A 321 14.73 -8.35 -4.72
CA PRO A 321 14.13 -9.18 -3.68
C PRO A 321 14.01 -8.48 -2.32
N GLY A 322 14.97 -7.62 -1.95
CA GLY A 322 14.93 -6.80 -0.74
C GLY A 322 14.21 -5.45 -0.89
N LYS A 323 13.36 -5.31 -1.91
CA LYS A 323 12.55 -4.12 -2.26
C LYS A 323 13.35 -2.90 -2.70
N ILE A 324 12.76 -2.12 -3.60
CA ILE A 324 13.35 -0.91 -4.16
C ILE A 324 13.41 0.17 -3.08
N LYS A 325 14.63 0.62 -2.78
CA LYS A 325 14.88 1.84 -2.01
C LYS A 325 15.00 3.07 -2.91
N ASP A 326 15.77 2.93 -3.98
CA ASP A 326 16.08 3.99 -4.92
C ASP A 326 16.45 3.37 -6.27
N VAL A 327 16.14 4.08 -7.36
CA VAL A 327 16.64 3.78 -8.71
C VAL A 327 17.20 5.07 -9.26
N ARG A 328 18.44 5.04 -9.70
CA ARG A 328 19.15 6.20 -10.24
C ARG A 328 19.56 5.97 -11.67
N VAL A 329 19.61 7.06 -12.42
CA VAL A 329 20.13 7.08 -13.78
C VAL A 329 21.20 8.17 -13.92
N GLN A 330 22.35 7.76 -14.42
CA GLN A 330 23.44 8.64 -14.85
C GLN A 330 23.58 8.49 -16.36
N ILE A 331 23.84 9.60 -17.06
CA ILE A 331 23.97 9.60 -18.52
C ILE A 331 25.30 10.23 -18.92
N GLU A 332 26.10 9.45 -19.64
CA GLU A 332 27.29 9.92 -20.33
C GLU A 332 27.02 10.01 -21.83
N THR A 333 27.51 11.06 -22.47
CA THR A 333 27.30 11.27 -23.91
C THR A 333 28.50 11.90 -24.59
N THR A 334 28.75 11.49 -25.83
CA THR A 334 29.73 12.11 -26.71
C THR A 334 29.25 13.44 -27.29
N ASP A 335 27.93 13.70 -27.31
CA ASP A 335 27.37 14.95 -27.81
C ASP A 335 27.46 16.07 -26.75
N ALA A 336 28.11 17.18 -27.10
CA ALA A 336 28.39 18.25 -26.15
C ALA A 336 27.14 19.08 -25.78
N VAL A 337 26.16 19.18 -26.69
CA VAL A 337 24.93 19.93 -26.46
C VAL A 337 24.02 19.14 -25.53
N PHE A 338 23.84 17.84 -25.82
CA PHE A 338 23.08 16.94 -24.98
C PHE A 338 23.68 16.83 -23.58
N ARG A 339 25.02 16.75 -23.47
CA ARG A 339 25.69 16.78 -22.16
C ARG A 339 25.31 18.00 -21.34
N GLY A 340 25.24 19.19 -21.94
CA GLY A 340 24.83 20.42 -21.25
C GLY A 340 23.41 20.31 -20.68
N MET A 341 22.46 19.79 -21.46
CA MET A 341 21.07 19.58 -21.02
C MET A 341 20.99 18.56 -19.87
N LEU A 342 21.73 17.45 -19.99
CA LEU A 342 21.81 16.42 -18.96
C LEU A 342 22.39 16.96 -17.66
N THR A 343 23.36 17.88 -17.73
CA THR A 343 23.93 18.52 -16.54
C THR A 343 22.89 19.36 -15.79
N GLU A 344 22.02 20.10 -16.49
CA GLU A 344 20.94 20.87 -15.86
C GLU A 344 19.93 19.97 -15.14
N LEU A 345 19.70 18.75 -15.66
CA LEU A 345 18.85 17.73 -15.05
C LEU A 345 19.56 16.92 -13.94
N GLY A 346 20.83 17.21 -13.65
CA GLY A 346 21.62 16.47 -12.66
C GLY A 346 21.96 15.03 -13.09
N LEU A 347 21.88 14.70 -14.38
CA LEU A 347 22.08 13.35 -14.90
C LEU A 347 23.55 13.04 -15.21
N THR A 348 24.43 14.04 -15.23
CA THR A 348 25.88 13.86 -15.48
C THR A 348 26.72 13.80 -14.21
N VAL A 349 26.11 13.92 -13.03
CA VAL A 349 26.83 13.85 -11.75
C VAL A 349 27.11 12.39 -11.40
N ASP A 350 28.18 12.16 -10.65
CA ASP A 350 28.54 10.83 -10.18
C ASP A 350 27.41 10.23 -9.32
N GLY A 351 26.93 9.04 -9.69
CA GLY A 351 25.79 8.38 -9.07
C GLY A 351 24.41 8.86 -9.57
N GLY A 352 24.36 9.81 -10.51
CA GLY A 352 23.15 10.22 -11.23
C GLY A 352 22.04 10.84 -10.37
N ALA A 353 20.87 10.99 -10.99
CA ALA A 353 19.65 11.49 -10.33
C ALA A 353 18.72 10.33 -9.98
N THR A 354 17.99 10.47 -8.87
CA THR A 354 16.93 9.53 -8.48
C THR A 354 15.74 9.63 -9.42
N LEU A 355 15.13 8.48 -9.74
CA LEU A 355 13.84 8.37 -10.42
C LEU A 355 12.67 8.32 -9.43
N ILE A 356 12.91 8.07 -8.14
CA ILE A 356 11.84 8.03 -7.14
C ILE A 356 11.25 9.44 -6.99
N ASP A 357 9.94 9.54 -7.20
CA ASP A 357 9.15 10.78 -7.09
C ASP A 357 9.68 11.98 -7.91
N ASN A 358 10.58 11.74 -8.87
CA ASN A 358 11.22 12.79 -9.65
C ASN A 358 10.31 13.23 -10.78
N LYS A 359 9.49 14.26 -10.53
CA LYS A 359 8.49 14.76 -11.46
C LYS A 359 9.06 15.25 -12.80
N ASP A 360 10.27 15.81 -12.78
CA ASP A 360 10.92 16.31 -14.00
C ASP A 360 11.32 15.12 -14.89
N LEU A 361 11.91 14.08 -14.30
CA LEU A 361 12.28 12.85 -15.01
C LEU A 361 11.09 11.91 -15.29
N GLY A 362 9.98 12.05 -14.56
CA GLY A 362 8.75 11.29 -14.79
C GLY A 362 8.06 11.57 -16.12
N THR A 363 8.48 12.63 -16.81
CA THR A 363 8.08 12.89 -18.20
C THR A 363 8.89 12.10 -19.22
N LEU A 364 10.08 11.61 -18.83
CA LEU A 364 11.03 10.90 -19.69
C LEU A 364 11.03 9.40 -19.42
N PHE A 365 10.76 9.00 -18.19
CA PHE A 365 10.77 7.61 -17.73
C PHE A 365 9.52 7.31 -16.91
N THR A 366 9.06 6.07 -16.97
CA THR A 366 8.15 5.55 -15.95
C THR A 366 8.88 5.54 -14.62
N LEU A 367 8.29 6.11 -13.57
CA LEU A 367 8.95 6.20 -12.26
C LEU A 367 8.78 4.90 -11.45
N PRO A 368 9.84 4.41 -10.78
CA PRO A 368 9.71 3.31 -9.82
C PRO A 368 9.00 3.77 -8.54
N VAL A 369 8.43 2.81 -7.83
CA VAL A 369 7.76 3.02 -6.53
C VAL A 369 8.60 2.35 -5.44
N VAL A 370 8.85 3.07 -4.34
CA VAL A 370 9.58 2.53 -3.18
C VAL A 370 8.81 1.37 -2.57
N GLY A 371 9.52 0.31 -2.19
CA GLY A 371 8.93 -0.87 -1.55
C GLY A 371 8.48 -1.97 -2.51
N GLU A 372 8.41 -1.70 -3.81
CA GLU A 372 8.15 -2.71 -4.84
C GLU A 372 9.37 -3.61 -5.06
N THR A 373 9.15 -4.82 -5.57
CA THR A 373 10.22 -5.80 -5.84
C THR A 373 10.70 -5.80 -7.28
N ALA A 374 10.06 -5.04 -8.17
CA ALA A 374 10.41 -5.01 -9.58
C ALA A 374 10.21 -3.62 -10.20
N TYR A 375 11.03 -3.31 -11.20
CA TYR A 375 10.90 -2.11 -12.02
C TYR A 375 11.37 -2.38 -13.45
N SER A 376 10.65 -1.87 -14.44
CA SER A 376 11.03 -1.99 -15.85
C SER A 376 11.38 -0.60 -16.39
N PHE A 377 12.65 -0.42 -16.74
CA PHE A 377 13.14 0.76 -17.42
C PHE A 377 12.97 0.61 -18.94
N SER A 378 12.47 1.65 -19.58
CA SER A 378 12.34 1.73 -21.04
C SER A 378 12.55 3.17 -21.50
N LEU A 379 12.91 3.34 -22.78
CA LEU A 379 12.98 4.65 -23.43
C LEU A 379 11.73 4.82 -24.27
N SER A 380 11.03 5.94 -24.12
CA SER A 380 9.83 6.22 -24.91
C SER A 380 10.18 6.61 -26.35
N ASP A 381 9.20 6.52 -27.24
CA ASP A 381 9.32 6.96 -28.64
C ASP A 381 9.66 8.45 -28.74
N GLU A 382 9.14 9.28 -27.81
CA GLU A 382 9.48 10.69 -27.72
C GLU A 382 10.95 10.91 -27.35
N LEU A 383 11.48 10.11 -26.42
CA LEU A 383 12.89 10.19 -26.03
C LEU A 383 13.81 9.76 -27.17
N PHE A 384 13.45 8.73 -27.93
CA PHE A 384 14.16 8.37 -29.16
C PHE A 384 14.09 9.45 -30.23
N GLY A 385 12.92 10.05 -30.43
CA GLY A 385 12.74 11.19 -31.33
C GLY A 385 13.62 12.38 -30.94
N MET A 386 13.79 12.62 -29.64
CA MET A 386 14.70 13.64 -29.12
C MET A 386 16.16 13.26 -29.37
N LEU A 387 16.56 12.02 -29.06
CA LEU A 387 17.93 11.50 -29.25
C LEU A 387 18.40 11.57 -30.71
N ALA A 388 17.48 11.56 -31.68
CA ALA A 388 17.78 11.75 -33.10
C ALA A 388 18.54 13.06 -33.40
N ASN A 389 18.41 14.07 -32.54
CA ASN A 389 19.10 15.35 -32.70
C ASN A 389 20.54 15.34 -32.15
N PHE A 390 20.97 14.25 -31.52
CA PHE A 390 22.23 14.14 -30.80
C PHE A 390 23.00 12.92 -31.31
N ILE A 391 23.63 13.07 -32.48
CA ILE A 391 24.47 12.02 -33.06
C ILE A 391 25.63 11.70 -32.11
N GLY A 392 25.83 10.41 -31.84
CA GLY A 392 26.88 9.96 -30.95
C GLY A 392 26.48 8.77 -30.09
N THR A 393 27.33 8.47 -29.12
CA THR A 393 27.11 7.39 -28.15
C THR A 393 26.60 7.99 -26.84
N HIS A 394 25.50 7.43 -26.34
CA HIS A 394 24.85 7.77 -25.09
C HIS A 394 24.79 6.54 -24.20
N THR A 395 25.45 6.59 -23.05
CA THR A 395 25.47 5.51 -22.06
C THR A 395 24.56 5.91 -20.91
N PHE A 396 23.53 5.11 -20.65
CA PHE A 396 22.64 5.21 -19.51
C PHE A 396 23.11 4.19 -18.48
N THR A 397 23.71 4.65 -17.39
CA THR A 397 24.09 3.82 -16.26
C THR A 397 22.94 3.83 -15.25
N MET A 398 22.29 2.69 -15.09
CA MET A 398 21.16 2.55 -14.17
C MET A 398 21.60 1.81 -12.92
N THR A 399 21.38 2.40 -11.76
CA THR A 399 21.72 1.81 -10.47
C THR A 399 20.46 1.62 -9.62
N VAL A 400 20.23 0.40 -9.14
CA VAL A 400 19.14 0.09 -8.20
C VAL A 400 19.70 -0.22 -6.81
N PHE A 401 19.06 0.33 -5.78
CA PHE A 401 19.46 0.18 -4.39
C PHE A 401 18.41 -0.62 -3.61
N ASP A 402 18.90 -1.57 -2.82
CA ASP A 402 18.08 -2.44 -2.00
C ASP A 402 17.67 -1.75 -0.68
N GLN A 403 16.43 -1.97 -0.25
CA GLN A 403 15.87 -1.39 0.97
C GLN A 403 16.21 -2.22 2.20
N CYS A 404 16.18 -3.55 2.09
CA CYS A 404 16.52 -4.48 3.16
C CYS A 404 18.00 -4.42 3.52
N ASP A 405 18.88 -4.19 2.54
CA ASP A 405 20.29 -3.92 2.79
C ASP A 405 20.85 -2.77 1.92
N PRO A 406 21.05 -1.58 2.51
CA PRO A 406 21.58 -0.41 1.80
C PRO A 406 22.98 -0.57 1.17
N SER A 407 23.74 -1.60 1.52
CA SER A 407 25.04 -1.91 0.89
C SER A 407 24.88 -2.72 -0.41
N GLN A 408 23.72 -3.34 -0.63
CA GLN A 408 23.40 -4.01 -1.89
C GLN A 408 22.87 -3.00 -2.90
N SER A 409 23.57 -2.93 -4.03
CA SER A 409 23.11 -2.24 -5.22
C SER A 409 23.59 -3.00 -6.44
N LYS A 410 22.92 -2.78 -7.56
CA LYS A 410 23.35 -3.30 -8.86
C LYS A 410 23.33 -2.16 -9.85
N SER A 411 24.36 -2.11 -10.70
CA SER A 411 24.48 -1.14 -11.78
C SER A 411 24.78 -1.87 -13.09
N GLU A 412 24.15 -1.41 -14.17
CA GLU A 412 24.38 -1.88 -15.54
C GLU A 412 24.28 -0.71 -16.52
N ASP A 413 25.00 -0.84 -17.63
CA ASP A 413 25.05 0.15 -18.69
C ASP A 413 24.17 -0.27 -19.88
N LEU A 414 23.30 0.65 -20.28
CA LEU A 414 22.60 0.62 -21.56
C LEU A 414 23.28 1.60 -22.52
N ILE A 415 23.78 1.11 -23.65
CA ILE A 415 24.44 1.93 -24.67
C ILE A 415 23.51 2.13 -25.86
N VAL A 416 23.21 3.39 -26.19
CA VAL A 416 22.50 3.79 -27.39
C VAL A 416 23.46 4.55 -28.31
N VAL A 417 23.58 4.11 -29.56
CA VAL A 417 24.43 4.76 -30.57
C VAL A 417 23.53 5.36 -31.63
N VAL A 418 23.51 6.68 -31.72
CA VAL A 418 22.75 7.41 -32.74
C VAL A 418 23.67 7.72 -33.92
N THR A 419 23.28 7.29 -35.11
CA THR A 419 24.04 7.49 -36.36
C THR A 419 23.19 8.20 -37.42
N GLU A 420 23.85 8.84 -38.38
CA GLU A 420 23.21 9.45 -39.56
C GLU A 420 22.57 8.42 -40.50
#